data_AF-A0A656JN10-F1
#
_entry.id   AF-A0A656JN10-F1
#
_cell.length_a   1.000
_cell.length_b   1.000
_cell.length_c   1.000
_cell.angle_alpha   90.00
_cell.angle_beta   90.00
_cell.angle_gamma   90.00
#
_symmetry.space_group_name_H-M   'P 1'
#
loop_
_entity.id
_entity.type
_entity.pdbx_description
1 polymer ?
#
loop_
_entity_poly.entity_id
_entity_poly.type
_entity_poly.pdbx_seq_one_letter_code
_entity_poly.pdbx_strand_id
1 'polypeptide(L)'
;SSIALADPVEGAAQALHLLDYLGADYPASVADGKVVEAAHYQQQIEALTTLQGLVLALPQRAERAGLEQGVAQLKNAVSSKQDGTQVARQARQLAAKLAVAYEVSQ
;
A
#
# COMPACT_ATOMS: atom_id res chain seq x y z
N SER A 1 -19.57 18.77 -14.23
CA SER A 1 -18.36 18.71 -13.40
C SER A 1 -17.65 17.40 -13.68
N SER A 2 -16.54 17.44 -14.39
CA SER A 2 -15.74 16.25 -14.67
C SER A 2 -14.94 15.91 -13.42
N ILE A 3 -15.28 14.83 -12.74
CA ILE A 3 -14.36 14.19 -11.80
C ILE A 3 -13.23 13.70 -12.71
N ALA A 4 -12.08 14.37 -12.66
CA ALA A 4 -10.86 13.82 -13.23
C ALA A 4 -10.55 12.57 -12.40
N LEU A 5 -11.00 11.41 -12.89
CA LEU A 5 -10.38 10.14 -12.54
C LEU A 5 -8.89 10.35 -12.84
N ALA A 6 -8.05 10.22 -11.81
CA ALA A 6 -6.60 10.25 -12.00
C ALA A 6 -6.27 9.37 -13.21
N ASP A 7 -5.34 9.81 -14.05
CA ASP A 7 -4.89 8.98 -15.16
C ASP A 7 -4.52 7.60 -14.58
N PRO A 8 -5.07 6.49 -15.10
CA PRO A 8 -4.81 5.17 -14.56
C PRO A 8 -3.34 4.86 -14.30
N VAL A 9 -2.44 5.41 -15.13
CA VAL A 9 -0.99 5.27 -14.97
C VAL A 9 -0.49 6.04 -13.75
N GLU A 10 -0.98 7.27 -13.55
CA GLU A 10 -0.66 8.12 -12.39
C GLU A 10 -1.15 7.48 -11.08
N GLY A 11 -2.37 6.93 -11.08
CA GLY A 11 -2.91 6.22 -9.92
C GLY A 11 -2.11 4.96 -9.54
N ALA A 12 -1.66 4.20 -10.54
CA ALA A 12 -0.82 3.02 -10.31
C ALA A 12 0.59 3.40 -9.80
N ALA A 13 1.21 4.45 -10.36
CA ALA A 13 2.49 4.95 -9.89
C ALA A 13 2.40 5.48 -8.45
N GLN A 14 1.33 6.19 -8.11
CA GLN A 14 1.11 6.67 -6.73
C GLN A 14 0.91 5.50 -5.74
N ALA A 15 0.15 4.48 -6.12
CA ALA A 15 -0.01 3.29 -5.29
C ALA A 15 1.32 2.54 -5.10
N LEU A 16 2.16 2.47 -6.15
CA LEU A 16 3.49 1.88 -6.07
C LEU A 16 4.38 2.64 -5.06
N HIS A 17 4.39 3.98 -5.14
CA HIS A 17 5.14 4.82 -4.21
C HIS A 17 4.71 4.61 -2.73
N LEU A 18 3.41 4.53 -2.47
CA LEU A 18 2.90 4.28 -1.12
C LEU A 18 3.29 2.90 -0.58
N LEU A 19 3.30 1.87 -1.43
CA LEU A 19 3.75 0.54 -1.05
C LEU A 19 5.24 0.53 -0.68
N ASP A 20 6.07 1.26 -1.42
CA ASP A 20 7.50 1.37 -1.12
C ASP A 20 7.77 2.15 0.17
N TYR A 21 7.05 3.27 0.39
CA TYR A 21 7.07 3.99 1.67
C TYR A 21 6.69 3.09 2.85
N LEU A 22 5.55 2.39 2.77
CA LEU A 22 5.11 1.48 3.83
C LEU A 22 6.14 0.36 4.08
N GLY A 23 6.75 -0.13 3.01
CA GLY A 23 7.76 -1.19 3.09
C GLY A 23 9.08 -0.74 3.72
N ALA A 24 9.44 0.53 3.57
CA ALA A 24 10.68 1.09 4.10
C ALA A 24 10.51 1.61 5.55
N ASP A 25 9.40 2.28 5.85
CA ASP A 25 9.27 3.10 7.05
C ASP A 25 8.46 2.44 8.19
N TYR A 26 7.58 1.48 7.88
CA TYR A 26 6.81 0.79 8.92
C TYR A 26 7.67 0.12 10.01
N PRO A 27 8.79 -0.56 9.70
CA PRO A 27 9.63 -1.19 10.73
C PRO A 27 10.18 -0.22 11.78
N ALA A 28 10.32 1.08 11.46
CA ALA A 28 10.76 2.09 12.41
C ALA A 28 9.62 2.59 13.32
N SER A 29 8.37 2.30 12.97
CA SER A 29 7.19 2.79 13.69
C SER A 29 6.61 1.78 14.67
N VAL A 30 6.89 0.49 14.46
CA VAL A 30 6.43 -0.61 15.32
C VAL A 30 7.58 -1.54 15.68
N ALA A 31 7.76 -1.79 16.97
CA ALA A 31 8.71 -2.78 17.51
C ALA A 31 8.00 -3.63 18.57
N ASP A 32 8.24 -4.95 18.55
CA ASP A 32 7.66 -5.91 19.51
C ASP A 32 6.13 -5.77 19.70
N GLY A 33 5.40 -5.54 18.60
CA GLY A 33 3.95 -5.36 18.62
C GLY A 33 3.46 -4.02 19.20
N LYS A 34 4.37 -3.09 19.49
CA LYS A 34 4.07 -1.78 20.07
C LYS A 34 4.42 -0.67 19.09
N VAL A 35 3.59 0.36 19.06
CA VAL A 35 3.91 1.59 18.32
C VAL A 35 4.98 2.35 19.08
N VAL A 36 6.13 2.56 18.45
CA VAL A 36 7.26 3.30 19.03
C VAL A 36 7.35 4.73 18.48
N GLU A 37 6.87 4.97 17.26
CA GLU A 37 6.77 6.31 16.66
C GLU A 37 5.32 6.59 16.26
N ALA A 38 4.56 7.19 17.18
CA ALA A 38 3.11 7.35 17.03
C ALA A 38 2.70 8.22 15.84
N ALA A 39 3.44 9.31 15.57
CA ALA A 39 3.16 10.19 14.45
C ALA A 39 3.36 9.48 13.11
N HIS A 40 4.48 8.75 12.94
CA HIS A 40 4.75 7.98 11.72
C HIS A 40 3.75 6.84 11.53
N TYR A 41 3.42 6.11 12.61
CA TYR A 41 2.41 5.06 12.53
C TYR A 41 1.05 5.60 12.07
N GLN A 42 0.64 6.77 12.56
CA GLN A 42 -0.61 7.41 12.12
C GLN A 42 -0.57 7.79 10.64
N GLN A 43 0.54 8.35 10.15
CA GLN A 43 0.72 8.63 8.72
C GLN A 43 0.66 7.36 7.86
N GLN A 44 1.19 6.25 8.35
CA GLN A 44 1.12 4.96 7.64
C GLN A 44 -0.31 4.42 7.56
N ILE A 45 -1.14 4.63 8.58
CA ILE A 45 -2.58 4.30 8.54
C ILE A 45 -3.32 5.13 7.49
N GLU A 46 -2.98 6.42 7.37
CA GLU A 46 -3.54 7.31 6.34
C GLU A 46 -3.10 6.89 4.95
N ALA A 47 -1.80 6.59 4.77
CA ALA A 47 -1.24 6.06 3.52
C ALA A 47 -1.94 4.77 3.07
N LEU A 48 -2.24 3.85 4.00
CA LEU A 48 -3.01 2.62 3.70
C LEU A 48 -4.44 2.90 3.24
N THR A 49 -5.07 3.94 3.78
CA THR A 49 -6.42 4.34 3.37
C THR A 49 -6.40 4.91 1.96
N THR A 50 -5.43 5.76 1.64
CA THR A 50 -5.19 6.28 0.29
C THR A 50 -4.87 5.16 -0.70
N LEU A 51 -3.98 4.23 -0.33
CA LEU A 51 -3.62 3.07 -1.15
C LEU A 51 -4.84 2.22 -1.51
N GLN A 52 -5.73 1.97 -0.55
CA GLN A 52 -6.96 1.22 -0.79
C GLN A 52 -7.86 1.92 -1.83
N GLY A 53 -8.02 3.25 -1.71
CA GLY A 53 -8.79 4.04 -2.67
C GLY A 53 -8.20 4.00 -4.08
N LEU A 54 -6.87 4.14 -4.19
CA LEU A 54 -6.15 4.07 -5.46
C LEU A 54 -6.35 2.71 -6.14
N VAL A 55 -6.12 1.61 -5.41
CA VAL A 55 -6.26 0.25 -5.98
C VAL A 55 -7.69 -0.05 -6.45
N LEU A 56 -8.71 0.44 -5.73
CA LEU A 56 -10.11 0.31 -6.15
C LEU A 56 -10.44 1.11 -7.41
N ALA A 57 -9.77 2.25 -7.61
CA ALA A 57 -9.96 3.12 -8.76
C ALA A 57 -9.19 2.66 -10.01
N LEU A 58 -8.26 1.69 -9.87
CA LEU A 58 -7.49 1.18 -11.01
C LEU A 58 -8.40 0.51 -12.06
N PRO A 59 -8.05 0.59 -13.35
CA PRO A 59 -8.75 -0.10 -14.42
C PRO A 59 -8.94 -1.58 -14.12
N GLN A 60 -10.09 -2.13 -14.50
CA GLN A 60 -10.36 -3.55 -14.29
C GLN A 60 -9.35 -4.40 -15.08
N ARG A 61 -8.52 -5.15 -14.36
CA ARG A 61 -7.63 -6.20 -14.87
C ARG A 61 -7.82 -7.49 -14.07
N ALA A 62 -7.35 -8.62 -14.58
CA ALA A 62 -7.50 -9.92 -13.89
C ALA A 62 -6.85 -9.92 -12.50
N GLU A 63 -5.79 -9.13 -12.34
CA GLU A 63 -4.96 -9.04 -11.14
C GLU A 63 -5.53 -8.10 -10.08
N ARG A 64 -6.46 -7.19 -10.43
CA ARG A 64 -6.94 -6.13 -9.52
C ARG A 64 -7.56 -6.72 -8.25
N ALA A 65 -8.37 -7.76 -8.37
CA ALA A 65 -8.97 -8.42 -7.21
C ALA A 65 -7.90 -8.99 -6.25
N GLY A 66 -6.79 -9.50 -6.78
CA GLY A 66 -5.66 -9.98 -5.97
C GLY A 66 -4.91 -8.85 -5.27
N LEU A 67 -4.80 -7.68 -5.91
CA LEU A 67 -4.23 -6.48 -5.30
C LEU A 67 -5.13 -5.92 -4.19
N GLU A 68 -6.44 -5.85 -4.42
CA GLU A 68 -7.43 -5.43 -3.41
C GLU A 68 -7.34 -6.30 -2.15
N GLN A 69 -7.31 -7.63 -2.33
CA GLN A 69 -7.15 -8.58 -1.23
C GLN A 69 -5.81 -8.40 -0.50
N GLY A 70 -4.72 -8.23 -1.23
CA GLY A 70 -3.41 -8.03 -0.62
C GLY A 70 -3.32 -6.72 0.15
N VAL A 71 -3.90 -5.62 -0.34
CA VAL A 71 -3.96 -4.34 0.39
C VAL A 71 -4.79 -4.49 1.68
N ALA A 72 -5.91 -5.23 1.63
CA ALA A 72 -6.69 -5.53 2.84
C ALA A 72 -5.87 -6.34 3.87
N GLN A 73 -5.09 -7.32 3.42
CA GLN A 73 -4.19 -8.10 4.28
C GLN A 73 -3.09 -7.22 4.89
N LEU A 74 -2.47 -6.35 4.09
CA LEU A 74 -1.45 -5.41 4.57
C LEU A 74 -2.02 -4.46 5.63
N LYS A 75 -3.22 -3.92 5.41
CA LYS A 75 -3.93 -3.07 6.37
C LYS A 75 -4.20 -3.78 7.69
N ASN A 76 -4.59 -5.06 7.63
CA ASN A 76 -4.81 -5.88 8.82
C ASN A 76 -3.50 -6.16 9.57
N ALA A 77 -2.41 -6.45 8.85
CA ALA A 77 -1.09 -6.68 9.43
C ALA A 77 -0.59 -5.44 10.18
N VAL A 78 -0.70 -4.26 9.56
CA VAL A 78 -0.32 -2.99 10.17
C VAL A 78 -1.20 -2.67 11.38
N SER A 79 -2.52 -2.82 11.26
CA SER A 79 -3.47 -2.56 12.36
C SER A 79 -3.27 -3.50 13.55
N SER A 80 -2.85 -4.74 13.28
CA SER A 80 -2.49 -5.73 14.29
C SER A 80 -1.07 -5.55 14.83
N LYS A 81 -0.35 -4.51 14.39
CA LYS A 81 1.02 -4.17 14.80
C LYS A 81 1.98 -5.35 14.58
N GLN A 82 1.80 -6.05 13.47
CA GLN A 82 2.67 -7.17 13.14
C GLN A 82 4.12 -6.72 12.99
N ASP A 83 5.02 -7.71 13.06
CA ASP A 83 6.45 -7.48 12.90
C ASP A 83 6.76 -6.69 11.62
N GLY A 84 7.65 -5.70 11.76
CA GLY A 84 8.00 -4.78 10.68
C GLY A 84 8.55 -5.48 9.44
N THR A 85 9.34 -6.54 9.61
CA THR A 85 9.91 -7.29 8.48
C THR A 85 8.82 -8.03 7.68
N GLN A 86 7.77 -8.50 8.37
CA GLN A 86 6.64 -9.16 7.73
C GLN A 86 5.80 -8.18 6.92
N VAL A 87 5.48 -7.01 7.49
CA VAL A 87 4.76 -5.94 6.79
C VAL A 87 5.56 -5.44 5.59
N ALA A 88 6.86 -5.22 5.75
CA ALA A 88 7.73 -4.77 4.67
C ALA A 88 7.77 -5.76 3.50
N ARG A 89 7.82 -7.06 3.80
CA ARG A 89 7.76 -8.11 2.77
C ARG A 89 6.41 -8.11 2.04
N GLN A 90 5.30 -7.98 2.76
CA GLN A 90 3.96 -7.92 2.14
C GLN A 90 3.85 -6.70 1.20
N ALA A 91 4.33 -5.53 1.64
CA ALA A 91 4.31 -4.30 0.84
C ALA A 91 5.13 -4.46 -0.45
N ARG A 92 6.36 -5.00 -0.39
CA ARG A 92 7.19 -5.25 -1.58
C ARG A 92 6.55 -6.26 -2.54
N GLN A 93 5.91 -7.31 -2.03
CA GLN A 93 5.20 -8.29 -2.87
C GLN A 93 4.02 -7.67 -3.60
N LEU A 94 3.28 -6.77 -2.92
CA LEU A 94 2.22 -5.99 -3.54
C LEU A 94 2.76 -5.02 -4.60
N ALA A 95 3.85 -4.32 -4.31
CA ALA A 95 4.51 -3.41 -5.23
C ALA A 95 4.90 -4.12 -6.53
N ALA A 96 5.55 -5.28 -6.43
CA ALA A 96 5.93 -6.09 -7.59
C ALA A 96 4.71 -6.55 -8.41
N LYS A 97 3.63 -6.98 -7.76
CA LYS A 97 2.39 -7.37 -8.44
C LYS A 97 1.73 -6.20 -9.16
N LEU A 98 1.68 -5.03 -8.51
CA LEU A 98 1.10 -3.81 -9.05
C LEU A 98 1.87 -3.34 -10.29
N ALA A 99 3.21 -3.28 -10.19
CA ALA A 99 4.11 -2.89 -11.26
C ALA A 99 3.93 -3.76 -12.51
N VAL A 100 3.84 -5.08 -12.35
CA VAL A 100 3.59 -6.01 -13.47
C VAL A 100 2.18 -5.84 -14.03
N ALA A 101 1.16 -5.77 -13.17
CA ALA A 101 -0.24 -5.73 -13.61
C ALA A 101 -0.59 -4.46 -14.39
N TYR A 102 0.05 -3.32 -14.07
CA TYR A 102 -0.25 -2.02 -14.68
C TYR A 102 0.92 -1.41 -15.45
N GLU A 103 2.01 -2.16 -15.63
CA GLU A 103 3.18 -1.76 -16.42
C GLU A 103 3.81 -0.44 -15.96
N VAL A 104 3.86 -0.23 -14.64
CA VAL A 104 4.45 0.96 -14.02
C VAL A 104 5.80 0.62 -13.39
N SER A 105 6.75 1.55 -13.50
CA SER A 105 8.01 1.55 -12.75
C SER A 105 8.09 2.78 -11.86
N GLN A 106 8.99 2.73 -10.87
CA GLN A 106 9.44 3.92 -10.15
C GLN A 106 10.16 4.90 -11.09
#